data_AF-A0A202CAL0-F1
#
_entry.id   AF-A0A202CAL0-F1
#
_cell.length_a   1.000
_cell.length_b   1.000
_cell.length_c   1.000
_cell.angle_alpha   90.00
_cell.angle_beta   90.00
_cell.angle_gamma   90.00
#
_symmetry.space_group_name_H-M   'P 1'
#
loop_
_entity.id
_entity.type
_entity.pdbx_description
1 polymer ?
#
loop_
_entity_poly.entity_id
_entity_poly.type
_entity_poly.pdbx_seq_one_letter_code
_entity_poly.pdbx_strand_id
1 'polypeptide(L)'
;MNYNQAQERVNDLKKFYKSLLWFGIVAVIIFGDDILEKGIFNFSLWNGSIILTIWGIILTVKAVKLFLLDSEWEREVMEKEMKKSKEPLKF
;
A
#
# COMPACT_ATOMS: atom_id res chain seq x y z
N MET A 1 21.64 11.59 10.39
CA MET A 1 20.57 11.77 9.38
C MET A 1 20.89 10.84 8.21
N ASN A 2 20.16 9.74 8.06
CA ASN A 2 20.54 8.69 7.11
C ASN A 2 19.95 9.01 5.73
N TYR A 3 20.70 9.78 4.92
CA TYR A 3 20.28 10.25 3.60
C TYR A 3 19.79 9.11 2.68
N ASN A 4 20.37 7.92 2.81
CA ASN A 4 19.97 6.74 2.04
C ASN A 4 18.51 6.35 2.29
N GLN A 5 18.02 6.49 3.53
CA GLN A 5 16.65 6.12 3.90
C GLN A 5 15.61 7.08 3.30
N ALA A 6 15.92 8.37 3.26
CA ALA A 6 15.05 9.36 2.63
C ALA A 6 14.97 9.16 1.11
N GLN A 7 16.08 8.81 0.47
CA GLN A 7 16.14 8.54 -0.96
C GLN A 7 15.38 7.27 -1.36
N GLU A 8 15.48 6.20 -0.58
CA GLU A 8 14.71 4.98 -0.77
C GLU A 8 13.20 5.23 -0.66
N ARG A 9 12.77 6.00 0.36
CA ARG A 9 11.35 6.37 0.51
C ARG A 9 10.79 7.14 -0.67
N VAL A 10 11.53 8.12 -1.19
CA VAL A 10 11.09 8.89 -2.36
C VAL A 10 10.97 7.99 -3.59
N ASN A 11 11.89 7.04 -3.76
CA ASN A 11 11.85 6.08 -4.85
C ASN A 11 10.64 5.14 -4.73
N ASP A 12 10.34 4.64 -3.54
CA ASP A 12 9.18 3.79 -3.28
C ASP A 12 7.87 4.54 -3.46
N LEU A 13 7.82 5.80 -3.05
CA LEU A 13 6.67 6.68 -3.27
C LEU A 13 6.43 6.90 -4.78
N LYS A 14 7.49 7.15 -5.57
CA LYS A 14 7.39 7.25 -7.03
C LYS A 14 6.84 5.97 -7.67
N LYS A 15 7.34 4.81 -7.25
CA LYS A 15 6.86 3.51 -7.75
C LYS A 15 5.41 3.26 -7.37
N PHE A 16 5.01 3.63 -6.14
CA PHE A 16 3.64 3.53 -5.67
C PHE A 16 2.70 4.39 -6.52
N TYR A 17 3.02 5.66 -6.74
CA TYR A 17 2.23 6.54 -7.61
C TYR A 17 2.10 5.99 -9.03
N LYS A 18 3.17 5.44 -9.60
CA LYS A 18 3.12 4.81 -10.93
C LYS A 18 2.18 3.60 -10.96
N SER A 19 2.22 2.75 -9.93
CA SER A 19 1.32 1.60 -9.80
C SER A 19 -0.14 2.04 -9.58
N LEU A 20 -0.36 3.09 -8.81
CA LEU A 20 -1.69 3.64 -8.53
C LEU A 20 -2.32 4.27 -9.78
N LEU A 21 -1.52 4.99 -10.57
CA LEU A 21 -1.96 5.51 -11.87
C LEU A 21 -2.35 4.38 -12.83
N TRP A 22 -1.52 3.34 -12.94
CA TRP A 22 -1.85 2.20 -13.80
C TRP A 22 -3.12 1.48 -13.35
N PHE A 23 -3.29 1.31 -12.04
CA PHE A 23 -4.52 0.78 -11.47
C PHE A 23 -5.75 1.63 -11.84
N GLY A 24 -5.65 2.95 -11.69
CA GLY A 24 -6.74 3.87 -12.06
C GLY A 24 -7.12 3.76 -13.53
N ILE A 25 -6.14 3.70 -14.43
CA ILE A 25 -6.38 3.54 -15.88
C ILE A 25 -7.09 2.22 -16.15
N VAL A 26 -6.59 1.10 -15.61
CA VAL A 26 -7.19 -0.23 -15.82
C VAL A 26 -8.60 -0.30 -15.23
N ALA A 27 -8.82 0.29 -14.05
CA ALA A 27 -10.15 0.36 -13.44
C ALA A 27 -11.14 1.16 -14.30
N VAL A 28 -10.72 2.30 -14.85
CA VAL A 28 -11.56 3.10 -15.76
C VAL A 28 -11.85 2.36 -17.05
N ILE A 29 -10.91 1.61 -17.63
CA ILE A 29 -11.17 0.82 -18.84
C ILE A 29 -12.20 -0.29 -18.55
N ILE A 30 -12.11 -0.95 -17.39
CA ILE A 30 -12.99 -2.06 -17.05
C ILE A 30 -14.39 -1.59 -16.63
N PHE A 31 -14.50 -0.49 -15.89
CA PHE A 31 -15.77 0.01 -15.37
C PHE A 31 -16.36 1.20 -16.15
N GLY A 32 -15.58 1.82 -17.04
CA GLY A 32 -15.97 3.04 -17.73
C GLY A 32 -17.22 2.87 -18.58
N ASP A 33 -17.32 1.76 -19.31
CA ASP A 33 -18.48 1.47 -20.15
C ASP A 33 -19.74 1.22 -19.30
N ASP A 34 -19.66 0.42 -18.24
CA ASP A 34 -20.81 0.16 -17.34
C ASP A 34 -21.25 1.43 -16.58
N ILE A 35 -20.31 2.31 -16.18
CA ILE A 35 -20.63 3.59 -15.51
C ILE A 35 -21.32 4.55 -16.46
N LEU A 36 -20.84 4.68 -17.70
CA LEU A 36 -21.38 5.62 -18.68
C LEU A 36 -22.72 5.15 -19.26
N GLU A 37 -22.91 3.85 -19.44
CA GLU A 37 -24.07 3.31 -20.16
C GLU A 37 -25.25 2.95 -19.24
N LYS A 38 -24.99 2.51 -17.99
CA LYS A 38 -26.05 2.07 -17.06
C LYS A 38 -26.22 2.96 -15.83
N GLY A 39 -25.28 3.86 -15.53
CA GLY A 39 -25.32 4.71 -14.33
C GLY A 39 -25.35 3.96 -13.00
N ILE A 40 -25.16 2.64 -13.03
CA ILE A 40 -25.26 1.74 -11.88
C ILE A 40 -23.97 0.92 -11.82
N PHE A 41 -23.27 1.00 -10.68
CA PHE A 41 -22.13 0.14 -10.37
C PHE A 41 -22.61 -1.31 -10.22
N ASN A 42 -22.78 -2.02 -11.32
CA ASN A 42 -22.96 -3.47 -11.28
C ASN A 42 -21.60 -4.12 -11.02
N PHE A 43 -21.29 -4.31 -9.75
CA PHE A 43 -20.14 -5.09 -9.30
C PHE A 43 -20.39 -6.57 -9.59
N SER A 44 -20.35 -6.95 -10.88
CA SER A 44 -20.34 -8.36 -11.24
C SER A 44 -19.00 -8.94 -10.81
N LEU A 45 -19.01 -9.66 -9.68
CA LEU A 45 -17.83 -10.30 -9.08
C LEU A 45 -17.26 -11.44 -9.93
N TRP A 46 -17.87 -11.75 -11.08
CA TRP A 46 -17.82 -13.10 -11.63
C TRP A 46 -16.82 -13.35 -12.75
N ASN A 47 -15.99 -12.39 -13.20
CA ASN A 47 -14.82 -12.76 -14.04
C ASN A 47 -13.71 -11.70 -14.21
N GLY A 48 -14.00 -10.40 -14.00
CA GLY A 48 -12.99 -9.32 -14.21
C GLY A 48 -12.66 -8.47 -12.98
N SER A 49 -13.59 -8.32 -12.04
CA SER A 49 -13.45 -7.41 -10.89
C SER A 49 -12.58 -7.98 -9.76
N ILE A 50 -12.43 -9.30 -9.64
CA ILE A 50 -11.67 -9.89 -8.53
C ILE A 50 -10.17 -9.55 -8.59
N ILE A 51 -9.60 -9.44 -9.80
CA ILE A 51 -8.20 -9.04 -9.98
C ILE A 51 -7.99 -7.59 -9.53
N LEU A 52 -8.94 -6.70 -9.85
CA LEU A 52 -8.93 -5.31 -9.43
C LEU A 52 -9.11 -5.19 -7.92
N THR A 53 -9.99 -5.99 -7.32
CA THR A 53 -10.17 -6.01 -5.87
C THR A 53 -8.89 -6.41 -5.15
N ILE A 54 -8.26 -7.51 -5.56
CA ILE A 54 -6.98 -7.97 -4.96
C ILE A 54 -5.89 -6.92 -5.16
N TRP A 55 -5.77 -6.37 -6.37
CA TRP A 55 -4.76 -5.38 -6.68
C TRP A 55 -4.99 -4.06 -5.91
N GLY A 56 -6.25 -3.67 -5.73
CA GLY A 56 -6.67 -2.56 -4.88
C GLY A 56 -6.30 -2.76 -3.42
N ILE A 57 -6.57 -3.94 -2.83
CA ILE A 57 -6.17 -4.28 -1.46
C ILE A 57 -4.64 -4.16 -1.29
N ILE A 58 -3.86 -4.69 -2.25
CA ILE A 58 -2.40 -4.57 -2.23
C ILE A 58 -1.96 -3.10 -2.23
N LEU A 59 -2.60 -2.24 -3.02
CA LEU A 59 -2.33 -0.81 -3.04
C LEU A 59 -2.70 -0.13 -1.72
N THR A 60 -3.83 -0.47 -1.11
CA THR A 60 -4.23 0.06 0.20
C THR A 60 -3.22 -0.29 1.29
N VAL A 61 -2.78 -1.55 1.35
CA VAL A 61 -1.75 -1.97 2.30
C VAL A 61 -0.44 -1.22 2.07
N LYS A 62 -0.02 -1.05 0.80
CA LYS A 62 1.16 -0.26 0.45
C LYS A 62 1.02 1.22 0.85
N ALA A 63 -0.16 1.81 0.69
CA ALA A 63 -0.42 3.19 1.09
C ALA A 63 -0.30 3.35 2.61
N VAL A 64 -0.93 2.47 3.39
CA VAL A 64 -0.79 2.47 4.86
C VAL A 64 0.69 2.36 5.25
N LYS A 65 1.45 1.48 4.59
CA LYS A 65 2.88 1.36 4.86
C LYS A 65 3.70 2.58 4.48
N LEU A 66 3.41 3.22 3.36
CA LEU A 66 4.16 4.40 2.91
C LEU A 66 3.82 5.67 3.70
N PHE A 67 2.56 5.83 4.11
CA PHE A 67 2.07 7.07 4.71
C PHE A 67 1.89 7.01 6.24
N LEU A 68 1.49 5.87 6.80
CA LEU A 68 1.21 5.74 8.23
C LEU A 68 2.35 5.07 9.01
N LEU A 69 3.06 4.12 8.39
CA LEU A 69 4.26 3.52 8.98
C LEU A 69 5.45 4.43 8.71
N ASP A 70 5.55 5.53 9.47
CA ASP A 70 6.71 6.40 9.41
C ASP A 70 7.96 5.66 9.96
N SER A 71 9.14 6.09 9.51
CA SER A 71 10.44 5.54 9.90
C SER A 71 10.67 5.64 11.41
N GLU A 72 10.00 6.60 12.04
CA GLU A 72 9.95 6.74 13.50
C GLU A 72 9.15 5.62 14.16
N TRP A 73 7.99 5.23 13.62
CA TRP A 73 7.22 4.09 14.11
C TRP A 73 8.00 2.79 13.95
N GLU A 74 8.64 2.57 12.79
CA GLU A 74 9.47 1.38 12.56
C GLU A 74 10.64 1.31 13.55
N ARG A 75 11.30 2.46 13.81
CA ARG A 75 12.37 2.56 14.79
C ARG A 75 11.86 2.31 16.22
N GLU A 76 10.70 2.83 16.58
CA GLU A 76 10.12 2.66 17.91
C GLU A 76 9.73 1.20 18.19
N VAL A 77 9.14 0.51 17.22
CA VAL A 77 8.83 -0.92 17.33
C VAL A 77 10.09 -1.76 17.44
N MET A 78 11.11 -1.46 16.62
CA MET A 78 12.39 -2.16 16.67
C MET A 78 13.11 -1.94 18.01
N GLU A 79 13.11 -0.73 18.55
CA GLU A 79 13.67 -0.46 19.88
C GLU A 79 12.88 -1.14 21.00
N LYS A 80 11.54 -1.19 20.93
CA LYS A 80 10.69 -1.90 21.89
C LYS A 80 10.99 -3.40 21.91
N GLU A 81 11.12 -4.02 20.75
CA GLU A 81 11.46 -5.45 20.65
C GLU A 81 12.91 -5.74 21.08
N MET A 82 13.88 -4.89 20.72
CA MET A 82 15.25 -5.02 21.22
C MET A 82 15.37 -4.81 22.74
N LYS A 83 14.52 -3.98 23.35
CA LYS A 83 14.50 -3.80 24.81
C LYS A 83 13.90 -5.01 25.52
N LYS A 84 12.86 -5.65 24.95
CA LYS A 84 12.34 -6.93 25.46
C LYS A 84 13.38 -8.05 25.39
N SER A 85 14.19 -8.10 24.33
CA SER A 85 15.28 -9.08 24.22
C SER A 85 16.48 -8.80 25.13
N LYS A 86 16.53 -7.63 25.79
CA LYS A 86 17.60 -7.19 26.69
C LYS A 86 17.19 -7.24 28.17
N GLU A 87 16.12 -7.95 28.52
CA GLU A 87 15.93 -8.30 29.94
C GLU A 87 17.17 -9.06 30.41
N PRO A 88 17.86 -8.59 31.47
CA PRO A 88 19.05 -9.25 31.96
C PRO A 88 18.63 -10.65 32.40
N LEU A 89 19.22 -11.67 31.79
CA LEU A 89 19.21 -13.03 32.33
C LEU A 89 19.68 -12.92 33.78
N LYS A 90 18.75 -13.08 34.73
CA LYS A 90 19.07 -13.18 36.16
C LYS A 90 19.82 -14.50 36.35
N PHE A 91 21.15 -14.42 36.45
CA PHE A 91 21.99 -15.48 36.97
C PHE A 91 22.17 -15.34 38.48
#